data_AF-A0AAE3E9P9-F1
#
_entry.id   AF-A0AAE3E9P9-F1
#
_cell.length_a   1.000
_cell.length_b   1.000
_cell.length_c   1.000
_cell.angle_alpha   90.00
_cell.angle_beta   90.00
_cell.angle_gamma   90.00
#
_symmetry.space_group_name_H-M   'P 1'
#
loop_
_entity.id
_entity.type
_entity.pdbx_description
1 polymer ?
#
loop_
_entity_poly.entity_id
_entity_poly.type
_entity_poly.pdbx_seq_one_letter_code
_entity_poly.pdbx_strand_id
1 'polypeptide(L)'
;MLEDIRRYLQITYEDEDTDQVLRGLIERGKQIIDDYAGTPQDYDSEGMPRQLLFDYVRYGRSHALEMFEINFRHDLIALRELAEEKMNENQDTD
;
A
#
# COMPACT_ATOMS: atom_id res chain seq x y z
N MET A 1 2.47 4.27 10.55
CA MET A 1 2.35 3.06 9.72
C MET A 1 1.87 1.81 10.48
N LEU A 2 2.73 1.06 11.20
CA LEU A 2 2.30 -0.19 11.87
C LEU A 2 1.08 0.00 12.78
N GLU A 3 1.14 0.99 13.68
CA GLU A 3 0.02 1.32 14.56
C GLU A 3 -1.25 1.71 13.81
N ASP A 4 -1.12 2.42 12.69
CA ASP A 4 -2.28 2.83 11.90
C ASP A 4 -2.95 1.62 11.24
N ILE A 5 -2.15 0.68 10.75
CA ILE A 5 -2.63 -0.59 10.19
C ILE A 5 -3.23 -1.47 11.29
N ARG A 6 -2.65 -1.52 12.49
CA ARG A 6 -3.25 -2.23 13.63
C ARG A 6 -4.64 -1.67 13.93
N ARG A 7 -4.80 -0.34 13.95
CA ARG A 7 -6.11 0.31 14.10
C ARG A 7 -7.05 -0.01 12.95
N TYR A 8 -6.59 0.04 11.70
CA TYR A 8 -7.38 -0.31 10.51
C TYR A 8 -7.91 -1.75 10.58
N LEU A 9 -7.07 -2.69 11.01
CA LEU A 9 -7.39 -4.10 11.17
C LEU A 9 -8.12 -4.42 12.49
N GLN A 10 -8.39 -3.41 13.32
CA GLN A 10 -9.02 -3.54 14.63
C GLN A 10 -8.26 -4.51 15.57
N ILE A 11 -6.94 -4.55 15.47
CA ILE A 11 -6.07 -5.32 16.36
C ILE A 11 -5.81 -4.49 17.62
N THR A 12 -6.38 -4.92 18.74
CA THR A 12 -6.33 -4.19 20.03
C THR A 12 -5.43 -4.86 21.07
N TYR A 13 -4.81 -5.99 20.74
CA TYR A 13 -3.95 -6.77 21.63
C TYR A 13 -2.48 -6.66 21.23
N GLU A 14 -1.57 -6.69 22.20
CA GLU A 14 -0.13 -6.74 21.97
C GLU A 14 0.30 -8.18 21.67
N ASP A 15 0.98 -8.37 20.54
CA ASP A 15 1.52 -9.66 20.11
C ASP A 15 2.67 -9.43 19.12
N GLU A 16 3.89 -9.78 19.53
CA GLU A 16 5.11 -9.50 18.77
C GLU A 16 5.16 -10.28 17.46
N ASP A 17 4.65 -11.52 17.45
CA ASP A 17 4.59 -12.35 16.24
C ASP A 17 3.65 -11.73 15.19
N THR A 18 2.47 -11.27 15.62
CA THR A 18 1.56 -10.51 14.75
C THR A 18 2.24 -9.26 14.21
N ASP A 19 2.93 -8.48 15.05
CA ASP A 19 3.61 -7.26 14.61
C ASP A 19 4.74 -7.54 13.63
N GLN A 20 5.49 -8.62 13.83
CA GLN A 20 6.53 -9.05 12.89
C GLN A 20 5.93 -9.43 11.52
N VAL A 21 4.80 -10.14 11.51
CA VAL A 21 4.07 -10.47 10.27
C VAL A 21 3.59 -9.20 9.57
N LEU A 22 2.98 -8.27 10.31
CA LEU A 22 2.47 -7.01 9.76
C LEU A 22 3.61 -6.17 9.17
N ARG A 23 4.75 -6.05 9.85
CA ARG A 23 5.94 -5.35 9.32
C ARG A 23 6.41 -5.95 8.00
N GLY A 24 6.48 -7.28 7.92
CA GLY A 24 6.84 -7.97 6.68
C GLY A 24 5.85 -7.73 5.55
N LEU A 25 4.54 -7.68 5.85
CA LEU A 25 3.50 -7.37 4.87
C LEU A 25 3.55 -5.90 4.42
N ILE A 26 3.83 -4.98 5.34
CA ILE A 26 3.96 -3.54 5.04
C ILE A 26 5.08 -3.31 4.04
N GLU A 27 6.28 -3.85 4.30
CA GLU A 27 7.42 -3.62 3.42
C GLU A 27 7.23 -4.28 2.04
N ARG A 28 6.67 -5.49 1.98
CA ARG A 28 6.30 -6.12 0.70
C ARG A 28 5.22 -5.35 -0.05
N GLY A 29 4.21 -4.85 0.66
CA GLY A 29 3.11 -4.09 0.08
C GLY A 29 3.59 -2.80 -0.57
N LYS A 30 4.46 -2.04 0.12
CA LYS A 30 5.09 -0.84 -0.45
C LYS A 30 5.84 -1.15 -1.73
N GLN A 31 6.68 -2.19 -1.71
CA GLN A 31 7.46 -2.56 -2.89
C GLN A 31 6.57 -2.94 -4.08
N ILE A 32 5.54 -3.76 -3.85
CA ILE A 32 4.60 -4.14 -4.93
C ILE A 32 3.83 -2.93 -5.46
N ILE A 33 3.36 -2.06 -4.59
CA ILE A 33 2.60 -0.86 -4.99
C ILE A 33 3.50 0.12 -5.74
N ASP A 34 4.74 0.33 -5.30
CA ASP A 34 5.75 1.13 -5.99
C ASP A 34 6.07 0.55 -7.38
N ASP A 35 6.21 -0.78 -7.49
CA ASP A 35 6.45 -1.49 -8.76
C ASP A 35 5.26 -1.29 -9.73
N TYR A 36 4.02 -1.32 -9.23
CA TYR A 36 2.84 -1.01 -10.03
C TYR A 36 2.81 0.46 -10.45
N ALA A 37 3.09 1.38 -9.53
CA ALA A 37 3.10 2.81 -9.80
C ALA A 37 4.24 3.24 -10.74
N GLY A 38 5.34 2.49 -10.77
CA GLY A 38 6.55 2.82 -11.52
C GLY A 38 7.49 3.82 -10.82
N THR A 39 7.15 4.24 -9.60
CA THR A 39 7.94 5.19 -8.80
C THR A 39 7.56 5.08 -7.32
N PRO A 40 8.47 5.37 -6.37
CA PRO A 40 8.15 5.37 -4.95
C PRO A 40 6.97 6.28 -4.60
N GLN A 41 6.04 5.77 -3.81
CA GLN A 41 4.86 6.50 -3.35
C GLN A 41 4.98 7.02 -1.92
N ASP A 42 4.17 8.02 -1.58
CA ASP A 42 3.97 8.47 -0.20
C ASP A 42 2.86 7.64 0.47
N TYR A 43 3.25 6.91 1.53
CA TYR A 43 2.35 6.09 2.33
C TYR A 43 2.02 6.71 3.69
N ASP A 44 2.69 7.80 4.06
CA ASP A 44 2.50 8.46 5.36
C ASP A 44 1.33 9.46 5.30
N SER A 45 1.11 10.08 4.15
CA SER A 45 -0.06 10.93 3.89
C SER A 45 -1.30 10.12 3.52
N GLU A 46 -2.48 10.63 3.88
CA GLU A 46 -3.75 10.05 3.43
C GLU A 46 -3.89 10.17 1.91
N GLY A 47 -4.29 9.08 1.25
CA GLY A 47 -4.40 9.00 -0.20
C GLY A 47 -4.41 7.57 -0.71
N MET A 48 -4.51 7.44 -2.04
CA MET A 48 -4.61 6.15 -2.72
C MET A 48 -3.46 5.17 -2.40
N PRO A 49 -2.17 5.58 -2.35
CA PRO A 49 -1.09 4.64 -2.02
C PRO A 49 -1.22 4.06 -0.61
N ARG A 50 -1.54 4.91 0.38
CA ARG A 50 -1.76 4.48 1.76
C ARG A 50 -2.96 3.53 1.88
N GLN A 51 -4.06 3.83 1.21
CA GLN A 51 -5.24 2.96 1.18
C GLN A 51 -4.90 1.58 0.59
N LEU A 52 -4.23 1.54 -0.57
CA LEU A 52 -3.81 0.30 -1.21
C LEU A 52 -2.87 -0.52 -0.34
N LEU A 53 -1.95 0.12 0.39
CA LEU A 53 -1.08 -0.57 1.34
C LEU A 53 -1.87 -1.23 2.47
N PHE A 54 -2.86 -0.52 3.02
CA PHE A 54 -3.69 -1.03 4.12
C PHE A 54 -4.52 -2.22 3.65
N ASP A 55 -5.08 -2.15 2.45
CA ASP A 55 -5.81 -3.26 1.85
C ASP A 55 -4.88 -4.43 1.50
N TYR A 56 -3.69 -4.20 0.95
CA TYR A 56 -2.70 -5.25 0.72
C TYR A 56 -2.40 -6.02 2.01
N VAL A 57 -2.15 -5.32 3.11
CA VAL A 57 -1.86 -5.95 4.40
C VAL A 57 -3.10 -6.71 4.94
N ARG A 58 -4.31 -6.18 4.75
CA ARG A 58 -5.56 -6.87 5.09
C ARG A 58 -5.69 -8.21 4.35
N TYR A 59 -5.48 -8.23 3.04
CA TYR A 59 -5.54 -9.47 2.25
C TYR A 59 -4.41 -10.44 2.62
N GLY A 60 -3.19 -9.94 2.80
CA GLY A 60 -2.04 -10.76 3.19
C GLY A 60 -2.22 -11.43 4.55
N ARG A 61 -2.75 -10.70 5.55
CA ARG A 61 -3.06 -11.26 6.87
C ARG A 61 -4.19 -12.30 6.80
N SER A 62 -5.15 -12.11 5.90
CA SER A 62 -6.27 -13.05 5.68
C SER A 62 -5.90 -14.24 4.77
N HIS A 63 -4.63 -14.42 4.41
CA HIS A 63 -4.16 -15.47 3.50
C HIS A 63 -4.90 -15.47 2.14
N ALA A 64 -5.26 -14.29 1.65
CA ALA A 64 -6.00 -14.12 0.40
C ALA A 64 -5.30 -13.14 -0.54
N LEU A 65 -3.96 -13.09 -0.49
CA LEU A 65 -3.18 -12.07 -1.19
C LEU A 65 -3.41 -12.07 -2.71
N GLU A 66 -3.67 -13.23 -3.29
CA GLU A 66 -4.05 -13.42 -4.69
C GLU A 66 -5.30 -12.63 -5.11
N MET A 67 -6.18 -12.29 -4.16
CA MET A 67 -7.38 -11.51 -4.40
C MET A 67 -7.12 -10.01 -4.39
N PHE A 68 -5.98 -9.52 -3.86
CA PHE A 68 -5.66 -8.09 -3.83
C PHE A 68 -5.58 -7.52 -5.24
N GLU A 69 -4.75 -8.13 -6.10
CA GLU A 69 -4.55 -7.65 -7.48
C GLU A 69 -5.84 -7.73 -8.30
N ILE A 70 -6.68 -8.73 -8.06
CA ILE A 70 -7.97 -8.88 -8.75
C ILE A 70 -8.91 -7.74 -8.34
N ASN A 71 -9.03 -7.47 -7.04
CA ASN A 71 -10.01 -6.51 -6.52
C ASN A 71 -9.58 -5.05 -6.72
N PHE A 72 -8.27 -4.76 -6.73
CA PHE A 72 -7.73 -3.41 -6.85
C PHE A 72 -7.02 -3.17 -8.19
N ARG A 73 -7.26 -4.01 -9.21
CA ARG A 73 -6.68 -3.82 -10.55
C ARG A 73 -6.92 -2.42 -11.10
N HIS A 74 -8.14 -1.90 -10.94
CA HIS A 74 -8.49 -0.57 -11.44
C HIS A 74 -7.73 0.53 -10.68
N ASP A 75 -7.67 0.43 -9.35
CA ASP A 75 -6.94 1.39 -8.51
C ASP A 75 -5.42 1.35 -8.77
N LEU A 76 -4.84 0.19 -9.01
CA LEU A 76 -3.41 0.05 -9.34
C LEU A 76 -3.08 0.69 -10.70
N ILE A 77 -3.99 0.61 -11.68
CA ILE A 77 -3.83 1.30 -12.97
C ILE A 77 -3.94 2.82 -12.76
N ALA A 78 -4.96 3.28 -12.03
CA ALA A 78 -5.14 4.70 -11.73
C ALA A 78 -3.93 5.27 -10.96
N LEU A 79 -3.36 4.50 -10.03
CA LEU A 79 -2.16 4.89 -9.30
C LEU A 79 -0.98 5.16 -10.24
N ARG A 80 -0.77 4.28 -11.24
CA ARG A 80 0.27 4.48 -12.25
C ARG A 80 0.03 5.74 -13.07
N GLU A 81 -1.19 5.94 -13.56
CA GLU A 81 -1.55 7.12 -14.36
C GLU A 81 -1.29 8.41 -13.58
N LEU A 82 -1.72 8.48 -12.31
CA LEU A 82 -1.49 9.63 -11.43
C LEU A 82 0.01 9.86 -11.12
N ALA A 83 0.79 8.78 -11.01
CA ALA A 83 2.23 8.89 -10.80
C ALA A 83 2.94 9.44 -12.05
N GLU A 84 2.54 8.98 -13.24
CA GLU A 84 3.05 9.47 -14.52
C GLU A 84 2.72 10.96 -14.73
N GLU A 85 1.49 11.38 -14.44
CA GLU A 85 1.07 12.79 -14.52
C GLU A 85 1.95 13.69 -13.64
N LYS A 86 2.14 13.32 -12.37
CA LYS A 86 2.99 14.08 -11.44
C LYS A 86 4.45 14.15 -11.89
N MET A 87 4.97 13.08 -12.50
CA MET A 87 6.33 13.09 -13.03
C MET A 87 6.48 14.05 -14.21
N ASN A 88 5.47 14.12 -15.09
CA ASN A 88 5.48 15.03 -16.23
C ASN A 88 5.35 16.50 -15.79
N GLU A 89 4.46 16.81 -14.82
CA GLU A 89 4.32 18.17 -14.28
C GLU A 89 5.61 18.72 -13.67
N ASN A 90 6.38 17.86 -12.99
CA ASN A 90 7.68 18.23 -12.42
C ASN A 90 8.76 18.46 -13.49
N GLN A 91 8.63 17.88 -14.68
CA GLN A 91 9.58 18.11 -15.78
C GLN A 91 9.31 19.42 -16.53
N ASP A 92 8.07 19.91 -16.55
CA ASP A 92 7.69 21.17 -17.20
C ASP A 92 7.98 22.42 -16.33
N THR A 93 8.37 22.22 -15.07
CA THR A 93 8.62 23.30 -14.09
C THR A 93 10.11 23.57 -13.81
N ASP A 94 11.03 22.82 -14.42
CA ASP A 94 12.50 23.02 -14.41
C ASP A 94 13.03 23.56 -15.75
#